data_AF-A0A3C1FA44-F1
#
_entry.id   AF-A0A3C1FA44-F1
#
_cell.length_a   1.000
_cell.length_b   1.000
_cell.length_c   1.000
_cell.angle_alpha   90.00
_cell.angle_beta   90.00
_cell.angle_gamma   90.00
#
_symmetry.space_group_name_H-M   'P 1'
#
loop_
_entity.id
_entity.type
_entity.pdbx_description
1 polymer ?
#
loop_
_entity_poly.entity_id
_entity_poly.type
_entity_poly.pdbx_seq_one_letter_code
_entity_poly.pdbx_strand_id
1 'polypeptide(L)'
;MPKIKKPGALFVLFLILIAIVLTWFFTVSEDYYDYAADTIESSASVAPLNKESLLASAKPVRQPYDTEVKYRKFYLTAPGAQKVELLADFNRWGKDPIVLKPYRKGYFETSVALTGGEYKYVFSVDGQEVLDPVNLDRREVDGREICIKTVK
;
A
#
# COMPACT_ATOMS: atom_id res chain seq x y z
N MET A 1 22.11 6.50 -89.38
CA MET A 1 20.99 6.71 -88.42
C MET A 1 20.23 5.40 -88.27
N PRO A 2 20.17 4.78 -87.08
CA PRO A 2 19.43 3.53 -86.89
C PRO A 2 17.91 3.79 -86.95
N LYS A 3 17.20 3.03 -87.79
CA LYS A 3 15.73 3.08 -87.92
C LYS A 3 15.08 2.40 -86.72
N ILE A 4 14.36 3.17 -85.91
CA ILE A 4 13.59 2.68 -84.76
C ILE A 4 12.40 1.86 -85.28
N LYS A 5 12.34 0.57 -84.91
CA LYS A 5 11.23 -0.32 -85.28
C LYS A 5 10.03 0.00 -84.39
N LYS A 6 8.88 0.32 -84.98
CA LYS A 6 7.65 0.67 -84.24
C LYS A 6 7.27 -0.50 -83.30
N PRO A 7 6.90 -0.26 -82.04
CA PRO A 7 6.52 -1.34 -81.13
C PRO A 7 5.31 -2.08 -81.70
N GLY A 8 5.40 -3.41 -81.76
CA GLY A 8 4.30 -4.25 -82.23
C GLY A 8 3.11 -4.24 -81.27
N ALA A 9 1.90 -4.51 -81.77
CA ALA A 9 0.66 -4.49 -80.99
C ALA A 9 0.72 -5.34 -79.70
N LEU A 10 1.52 -6.41 -79.70
CA LEU A 10 1.76 -7.27 -78.54
C LEU A 10 2.44 -6.53 -77.37
N PHE A 11 3.36 -5.61 -77.65
CA PHE A 11 4.06 -4.82 -76.62
C PHE A 11 3.13 -3.78 -76.00
N VAL A 12 2.24 -3.18 -76.80
CA VAL A 12 1.21 -2.27 -76.30
C VAL A 12 0.22 -2.99 -75.38
N LEU A 13 -0.20 -4.21 -75.77
CA LEU A 13 -1.07 -5.05 -74.94
C LEU A 13 -0.42 -5.42 -73.60
N PHE A 14 0.88 -5.74 -73.61
CA PHE A 14 1.65 -6.03 -72.40
C PHE A 14 1.72 -4.84 -71.44
N LEU A 15 1.97 -3.62 -71.96
CA LEU A 15 1.96 -2.41 -71.13
C LEU A 15 0.58 -2.11 -70.55
N ILE A 16 -0.50 -2.38 -71.30
CA ILE A 16 -1.87 -2.23 -70.79
C ILE A 16 -2.14 -3.23 -69.66
N LEU A 17 -1.71 -4.49 -69.80
CA LEU A 17 -1.85 -5.49 -68.72
C LEU A 17 -1.08 -5.10 -67.46
N ILE A 18 0.15 -4.59 -67.60
CA ILE A 18 0.92 -4.05 -66.47
C ILE A 18 0.18 -2.87 -65.82
N ALA A 19 -0.32 -1.94 -66.62
CA ALA A 19 -1.04 -0.76 -66.10
C ALA A 19 -2.30 -1.17 -65.32
N ILE A 20 -3.04 -2.18 -65.81
CA ILE A 20 -4.21 -2.73 -65.11
C ILE A 20 -3.78 -3.33 -63.77
N VAL A 21 -2.78 -4.21 -63.76
CA VAL A 21 -2.29 -4.85 -62.51
C VAL A 21 -1.78 -3.82 -61.51
N LEU A 22 -1.06 -2.78 -61.97
CA LEU A 22 -0.61 -1.69 -61.12
C LEU A 22 -1.79 -0.91 -60.55
N THR A 23 -2.83 -0.65 -61.34
CA THR A 23 -4.01 0.07 -60.86
C THR A 23 -4.71 -0.72 -59.75
N TRP A 24 -4.89 -2.04 -59.92
CA TRP A 24 -5.41 -2.91 -58.86
C TRP A 24 -4.51 -2.93 -57.61
N PHE A 25 -3.20 -2.86 -57.77
CA PHE A 25 -2.27 -2.79 -56.64
C PHE A 25 -2.38 -1.47 -55.88
N PHE A 26 -2.45 -0.34 -56.59
CA PHE A 26 -2.61 0.97 -55.97
C PHE A 26 -3.96 1.11 -55.24
N THR A 27 -5.07 0.61 -55.81
CA THR A 27 -6.37 0.65 -55.13
C THR A 27 -6.38 -0.15 -53.82
N VAL A 28 -5.79 -1.36 -53.82
CA VAL A 28 -5.70 -2.17 -52.59
C VAL A 28 -4.79 -1.53 -51.55
N SER A 29 -3.79 -0.75 -51.98
CA SER A 29 -2.90 -0.07 -51.04
C SER A 29 -3.60 1.05 -50.27
N GLU A 30 -4.53 1.78 -50.90
CA GLU A 30 -5.29 2.85 -50.25
C GLU A 30 -6.15 2.28 -49.10
N ASP A 31 -6.87 1.18 -49.34
CA ASP A 31 -7.69 0.51 -48.32
C ASP A 31 -6.86 0.01 -47.11
N TYR A 32 -5.62 -0.42 -47.34
CA TYR A 32 -4.72 -0.87 -46.27
C TYR A 32 -4.25 0.29 -45.38
N TYR A 33 -3.95 1.45 -45.98
CA TYR A 33 -3.52 2.63 -45.23
C TYR A 33 -4.66 3.25 -44.41
N ASP A 34 -5.90 3.25 -44.94
CA ASP A 34 -7.07 3.74 -44.20
C ASP A 34 -7.37 2.86 -42.98
N TYR A 35 -7.29 1.53 -43.11
CA TYR A 35 -7.43 0.59 -41.99
C TYR A 35 -6.34 0.78 -40.91
N ALA A 36 -5.09 0.97 -41.33
CA ALA A 36 -3.98 1.17 -40.41
C ALA A 36 -4.08 2.53 -39.68
N ALA A 37 -4.55 3.58 -40.36
CA ALA A 37 -4.72 4.90 -39.76
C ALA A 37 -5.78 4.88 -38.63
N ASP A 38 -6.94 4.29 -38.88
CA ASP A 38 -8.06 4.26 -37.92
C ASP A 38 -7.72 3.43 -36.67
N THR A 39 -6.95 2.35 -36.84
CA THR A 39 -6.47 1.52 -35.72
C THR A 39 -5.36 2.19 -34.90
N ILE A 40 -4.48 2.98 -35.53
CA ILE A 40 -3.46 3.78 -34.82
C ILE A 40 -4.12 4.93 -34.05
N GLU A 41 -5.12 5.60 -34.63
CA GLU A 41 -5.81 6.71 -33.99
C GLU A 41 -6.64 6.25 -32.78
N SER A 42 -7.32 5.09 -32.90
CA SER A 42 -8.06 4.48 -31.79
C SER A 42 -7.17 4.05 -30.62
N SER A 43 -5.96 3.53 -30.90
CA SER A 43 -5.01 3.13 -29.85
C SER A 43 -4.25 4.29 -29.20
N ALA A 44 -4.16 5.44 -29.87
CA ALA A 44 -3.55 6.67 -29.34
C ALA A 44 -4.50 7.48 -28.43
N SER A 45 -5.80 7.17 -28.41
CA SER A 45 -6.80 7.89 -27.61
C SER A 45 -6.87 7.48 -26.13
N VAL A 46 -5.95 6.65 -25.63
CA VAL A 46 -5.92 6.34 -24.20
C VAL A 46 -5.48 7.61 -23.45
N ALA A 47 -6.41 8.21 -22.70
CA ALA A 47 -6.16 9.42 -21.93
C ALA A 47 -4.85 9.29 -21.13
N PRO A 48 -3.94 10.28 -21.19
CA PRO A 48 -2.67 10.19 -20.48
C PRO A 48 -2.94 10.04 -18.98
N LEU A 49 -2.35 9.00 -18.39
CA LEU A 49 -2.47 8.72 -16.96
C LEU A 49 -1.94 9.92 -16.16
N ASN A 50 -2.85 10.68 -15.54
CA ASN A 50 -2.46 11.84 -14.75
C ASN A 50 -1.83 11.37 -13.43
N LYS A 51 -0.50 11.47 -13.36
CA LYS A 51 0.29 11.10 -12.17
C LYS A 51 -0.15 11.89 -10.93
N GLU A 52 -0.59 13.13 -11.09
CA GLU A 52 -1.02 13.99 -10.01
C GLU A 52 -2.37 13.56 -9.43
N SER A 53 -3.33 13.14 -10.27
CA SER A 53 -4.61 12.62 -9.78
C SER A 53 -4.46 11.28 -9.05
N LEU A 54 -3.52 10.44 -9.49
CA LEU A 54 -3.16 9.20 -8.78
C LEU A 54 -2.53 9.48 -7.41
N LEU A 55 -1.64 10.46 -7.34
CA LEU A 55 -1.01 10.88 -6.09
C LEU A 55 -2.01 11.55 -5.15
N ALA A 56 -2.95 12.33 -5.68
CA ALA A 56 -4.02 12.97 -4.91
C ALA A 56 -5.05 11.96 -4.39
N SER A 57 -5.29 10.86 -5.13
CA SER A 57 -6.15 9.76 -4.68
C SER A 57 -5.43 8.74 -3.78
N ALA A 58 -4.10 8.78 -3.71
CA ALA A 58 -3.35 7.93 -2.80
C ALA A 58 -3.59 8.41 -1.37
N LYS A 59 -3.92 7.47 -0.46
CA LYS A 59 -3.92 7.77 0.97
C LYS A 59 -2.54 8.36 1.33
N PRO A 60 -2.47 9.40 2.20
CA PRO A 60 -1.20 9.97 2.60
C PRO A 60 -0.29 8.84 3.05
N VAL A 61 0.95 8.83 2.56
CA VAL A 61 1.99 7.92 3.02
C VAL A 61 2.02 8.07 4.54
N ARG A 62 1.56 7.02 5.25
CA ARG A 62 1.67 6.99 6.71
C ARG A 62 3.13 7.27 7.01
N GLN A 63 3.39 8.25 7.89
CA GLN A 63 4.76 8.60 8.28
C GLN A 63 5.56 7.31 8.52
N PRO A 64 6.84 7.25 8.13
CA PRO A 64 7.64 6.05 8.32
C PRO A 64 7.44 5.58 9.76
N TYR A 65 6.87 4.38 9.90
CA TYR A 65 6.60 3.82 11.23
C TYR A 65 7.93 3.81 11.97
N ASP A 66 7.94 4.34 13.20
CA ASP A 66 9.11 4.26 14.06
C ASP A 66 9.31 2.79 14.45
N THR A 67 10.10 2.10 13.62
CA THR A 67 10.48 0.70 13.80
C THR A 67 11.56 0.53 14.86
N GLU A 68 12.06 1.62 15.46
CA GLU A 68 13.00 1.52 16.57
C GLU A 68 12.29 0.91 17.79
N VAL A 69 12.84 -0.20 18.27
CA VAL A 69 12.32 -0.88 19.45
C VAL A 69 12.86 -0.19 20.69
N LYS A 70 11.96 0.34 21.53
CA LYS A 70 12.27 1.05 22.76
C LYS A 70 11.78 0.25 23.95
N TYR A 71 12.64 0.04 24.94
CA TYR A 71 12.24 -0.58 26.20
C TYR A 71 11.44 0.41 27.05
N ARG A 72 10.27 -0.01 27.53
CA ARG A 72 9.37 0.78 28.38
C ARG A 72 9.05 0.03 29.65
N LYS A 73 9.23 0.70 30.77
CA LYS A 73 8.87 0.18 32.09
C LYS A 73 7.38 0.38 32.36
N PHE A 74 6.79 -0.69 32.89
CA PHE A 74 5.47 -0.71 33.50
C PHE A 74 5.66 -1.09 34.96
N TYR A 75 5.05 -0.33 35.87
CA TYR A 75 5.19 -0.56 37.30
C TYR A 75 3.93 -0.17 38.04
N LEU A 76 3.71 -0.81 39.18
CA LEU A 76 2.59 -0.55 40.08
C LEU A 76 3.04 -0.74 41.52
N THR A 77 2.54 0.10 42.43
CA THR A 77 2.69 -0.13 43.87
C THR A 77 1.41 -0.77 44.40
N ALA A 78 1.49 -2.05 44.75
CA ALA A 78 0.39 -2.85 45.28
C ALA A 78 0.88 -3.66 46.50
N PRO A 79 0.97 -3.04 47.69
CA PRO A 79 1.40 -3.74 48.90
C PRO A 79 0.47 -4.91 49.25
N GLY A 80 1.05 -6.09 49.47
CA GLY A 80 0.30 -7.30 49.81
C GLY A 80 -0.26 -8.07 48.62
N ALA A 81 -0.11 -7.57 47.38
CA ALA A 81 -0.52 -8.31 46.18
C ALA A 81 0.33 -9.58 46.02
N GLN A 82 -0.30 -10.68 45.60
CA GLN A 82 0.40 -11.95 45.33
C GLN A 82 0.88 -12.01 43.89
N LYS A 83 0.08 -11.47 42.96
CA LYS A 83 0.34 -11.47 41.53
C LYS A 83 -0.12 -10.16 40.90
N VAL A 84 0.76 -9.55 40.11
CA VAL A 84 0.42 -8.39 39.27
C VAL A 84 0.72 -8.72 37.82
N GLU A 85 -0.27 -8.58 36.95
CA GLU A 85 -0.16 -8.83 35.51
C GLU A 85 -0.43 -7.55 34.71
N LEU A 86 0.24 -7.41 33.59
CA LEU A 86 -0.03 -6.36 32.60
C LEU A 86 -1.05 -6.89 31.60
N LEU A 87 -2.21 -6.22 31.52
CA LEU A 87 -3.20 -6.47 30.48
C LEU A 87 -3.13 -5.33 29.47
N ALA A 88 -2.72 -5.62 28.24
CA ALA A 88 -2.53 -4.62 27.21
C ALA A 88 -2.97 -5.12 25.83
N ASP A 89 -3.18 -4.20 24.90
CA ASP A 89 -3.52 -4.54 23.51
C ASP A 89 -2.49 -5.46 22.84
N PHE A 90 -1.19 -5.18 23.03
CA PHE A 90 -0.10 -5.95 22.44
C PHE A 90 0.06 -7.37 22.98
N ASN A 91 -0.47 -7.67 24.18
CA ASN A 91 -0.51 -9.02 24.74
C ASN A 91 -1.92 -9.62 24.76
N ARG A 92 -2.78 -9.10 23.89
CA ARG A 92 -4.16 -9.57 23.67
C ARG A 92 -4.97 -9.58 24.97
N TRP A 93 -4.78 -8.56 25.80
CA TRP A 93 -5.45 -8.38 27.10
C TRP A 93 -5.23 -9.56 28.05
N GLY A 94 -4.01 -10.11 28.08
CA GLY A 94 -3.62 -11.19 29.00
C GLY A 94 -3.73 -12.61 28.45
N LYS A 95 -4.09 -12.81 27.17
CA LYS A 95 -3.94 -14.14 26.54
C LYS A 95 -2.48 -14.56 26.45
N ASP A 96 -1.57 -13.59 26.32
CA ASP A 96 -0.13 -13.77 26.50
C ASP A 96 0.28 -13.12 27.83
N PRO A 97 0.35 -13.89 28.92
CA PRO A 97 0.51 -13.33 30.25
C PRO A 97 1.89 -12.66 30.41
N ILE A 98 1.88 -11.41 30.87
CA ILE A 98 3.07 -10.65 31.27
C ILE A 98 2.95 -10.36 32.76
N VAL A 99 3.65 -11.14 33.57
CA VAL A 99 3.68 -10.98 35.04
C VAL A 99 4.74 -9.95 35.42
N LEU A 100 4.38 -8.99 36.25
CA LEU A 100 5.34 -8.04 36.83
C LEU A 100 6.14 -8.72 37.94
N LYS A 101 7.44 -8.46 37.98
CA LYS A 101 8.31 -8.99 39.03
C LYS A 101 8.13 -8.15 40.30
N PRO A 102 7.87 -8.78 41.46
CA PRO A 102 7.88 -8.07 42.73
C PRO A 102 9.29 -7.59 43.04
N TYR A 103 9.39 -6.40 43.61
CA TYR A 103 10.61 -5.81 44.14
C TYR A 103 10.41 -5.50 45.63
N ARG A 104 10.82 -4.32 46.10
CA ARG A 104 10.73 -3.92 47.51
C ARG A 104 9.40 -3.25 47.83
N LYS A 105 8.87 -3.50 49.04
CA LYS A 105 7.71 -2.80 49.63
C LYS A 105 6.44 -2.80 48.75
N GLY A 106 6.15 -3.91 48.07
CA GLY A 106 4.95 -4.02 47.22
C GLY A 106 5.04 -3.29 45.89
N TYR A 107 6.23 -2.87 45.47
CA TYR A 107 6.47 -2.36 44.12
C TYR A 107 6.66 -3.53 43.15
N PHE A 108 5.95 -3.49 42.02
CA PHE A 108 6.01 -4.47 40.95
C PHE A 108 6.48 -3.78 39.68
N GLU A 109 7.36 -4.41 38.90
CA GLU A 109 7.81 -3.86 37.62
C GLU A 109 8.06 -4.90 36.54
N THR A 110 7.98 -4.46 35.29
CA THR A 110 8.44 -5.19 34.10
C THR A 110 8.92 -4.19 33.04
N SER A 111 9.72 -4.68 32.09
CA SER A 111 10.21 -3.91 30.95
C SER A 111 9.79 -4.60 29.66
N VAL A 112 9.09 -3.89 28.79
CA VAL A 112 8.56 -4.41 27.53
C VAL A 112 9.19 -3.66 26.37
N ALA A 113 9.59 -4.39 25.34
CA ALA A 113 10.14 -3.85 24.11
C ALA A 113 8.98 -3.43 23.19
N LEU A 114 8.84 -2.14 22.89
CA LEU A 114 7.73 -1.58 22.12
C LEU A 114 8.26 -0.66 21.00
N THR A 115 7.60 -0.67 19.84
CA THR A 115 7.85 0.29 18.75
C THR A 115 7.15 1.61 19.05
N GLY A 116 7.37 2.64 18.21
CA GLY A 116 6.60 3.88 18.32
C GLY A 116 5.10 3.65 18.12
N GLY A 117 4.28 4.22 18.99
CA GLY A 117 2.83 4.03 18.97
C GLY A 117 2.12 4.37 20.29
N GLU A 118 0.79 4.32 20.26
CA GLU A 118 -0.06 4.38 21.47
C GLU A 118 -0.47 2.96 21.85
N TYR A 119 -0.27 2.61 23.13
CA TYR A 119 -0.63 1.30 23.68
C TYR A 119 -1.64 1.44 24.80
N LYS A 120 -2.67 0.62 24.76
CA LYS A 120 -3.74 0.57 25.76
C LYS A 120 -3.41 -0.48 26.80
N TYR A 121 -3.52 -0.13 28.09
CA TYR A 121 -3.24 -1.09 29.17
C TYR A 121 -4.01 -0.82 30.46
N VAL A 122 -4.11 -1.87 31.27
CA VAL A 122 -4.45 -1.84 32.70
C VAL A 122 -3.58 -2.87 33.44
N PHE A 123 -3.56 -2.81 34.77
CA PHE A 123 -2.99 -3.88 35.59
C PHE A 123 -4.09 -4.83 36.07
N SER A 124 -3.75 -6.10 36.28
CA SER A 124 -4.55 -7.04 37.06
C SER A 124 -3.80 -7.33 38.35
N VAL A 125 -4.39 -7.00 39.50
CA VAL A 125 -3.85 -7.25 40.83
C VAL A 125 -4.71 -8.33 41.47
N ASP A 126 -4.13 -9.53 41.65
CA ASP A 126 -4.84 -10.69 42.19
C ASP A 126 -6.18 -10.99 41.50
N GLY A 127 -6.25 -10.73 40.18
CA GLY A 127 -7.44 -10.96 39.34
C GLY A 127 -8.39 -9.76 39.23
N GLN A 128 -8.12 -8.65 39.93
CA GLN A 128 -8.91 -7.42 39.82
C GLN A 128 -8.21 -6.39 38.93
N GLU A 129 -8.96 -5.78 38.02
CA GLU A 129 -8.41 -4.72 37.17
C GLU A 129 -8.16 -3.43 37.96
N VAL A 130 -6.99 -2.85 37.78
CA VAL A 130 -6.53 -1.64 38.44
C VAL A 130 -5.88 -0.73 37.39
N LEU A 131 -6.32 0.52 37.34
CA LEU A 131 -5.70 1.56 36.52
C LEU A 131 -4.36 1.97 37.11
N ASP A 132 -3.44 2.40 36.24
CA ASP A 132 -2.18 2.98 36.69
C ASP A 132 -2.46 4.30 37.45
N PRO A 133 -2.17 4.37 38.76
CA PRO A 133 -2.48 5.54 39.57
C PRO A 133 -1.61 6.75 39.19
N VAL A 134 -0.46 6.53 38.56
CA VAL A 134 0.44 7.62 38.14
C VAL A 134 0.26 8.03 36.68
N ASN A 135 -0.52 7.27 35.90
CA ASN A 135 -0.85 7.63 34.53
C ASN A 135 -2.20 8.36 34.46
N LEU A 136 -2.13 9.64 34.09
CA LEU A 136 -3.29 10.50 33.89
C LEU A 136 -3.85 10.45 32.46
N ASP A 137 -3.09 9.91 31.51
CA ASP A 137 -3.57 9.71 30.14
C ASP A 137 -4.45 8.46 30.10
N ARG A 138 -5.76 8.70 30.15
CA ARG A 138 -6.79 7.66 30.23
C ARG A 138 -7.86 7.91 29.19
N ARG A 139 -8.43 6.82 28.68
CA ARG A 139 -9.54 6.86 27.72
C ARG A 139 -10.60 5.85 28.12
N GLU A 140 -11.84 6.18 27.84
CA GLU A 140 -12.94 5.23 27.90
C GLU A 140 -13.05 4.49 26.57
N VAL A 141 -13.06 3.17 26.61
CA VAL A 141 -13.22 2.28 25.45
C VAL A 141 -14.27 1.24 25.82
N ASP A 142 -15.37 1.20 25.09
CA ASP A 142 -16.49 0.26 25.33
C ASP A 142 -17.03 0.30 26.77
N GLY A 143 -17.11 1.50 27.37
CA GLY A 143 -17.56 1.69 28.76
C GLY A 143 -16.54 1.29 29.82
N ARG A 144 -15.30 1.00 29.43
CA ARG A 144 -14.18 0.63 30.31
C ARG A 144 -13.10 1.70 30.24
N GLU A 145 -12.67 2.20 31.38
CA GLU A 145 -11.53 3.11 31.47
C GLU A 145 -10.22 2.33 31.33
N ILE A 146 -9.28 2.87 30.54
CA ILE A 146 -7.96 2.28 30.28
C ILE A 146 -6.87 3.36 30.32
N CYS A 147 -5.64 2.96 30.62
CA CYS A 147 -4.48 3.85 30.53
C CYS A 147 -3.85 3.81 29.13
N ILE A 148 -3.32 4.94 28.68
CA ILE A 148 -2.60 5.06 27.40
C ILE A 148 -1.11 5.26 27.67
N LYS A 149 -0.28 4.44 27.02
CA LYS A 149 1.18 4.58 27.02
C LYS A 149 1.64 4.97 25.61
N THR A 150 2.12 6.20 25.46
CA THR A 150 2.65 6.68 24.19
C THR A 150 4.16 6.48 24.12
N VAL A 151 4.61 5.78 23.09
CA VAL A 151 6.02 5.58 22.74
C VAL A 151 6.32 6.46 21.53
N LYS A 152 7.13 7.49 21.76
CA LYS A 152 7.72 8.34 20.72
C LYS A 152 9.16 7.95 20.47
#